data_AF-A8YNV0-F1
#
_entry.id   AF-A8YNV0-F1
#
_cell.length_a   1.000
_cell.length_b   1.000
_cell.length_c   1.000
_cell.angle_alpha   90.00
_cell.angle_beta   90.00
_cell.angle_gamma   90.00
#
_symmetry.space_group_name_H-M   'P 1'
#
loop_
_entity.id
_entity.type
_entity.pdbx_description
1 polymer ?
#
loop_
_entity_poly.entity_id
_entity_poly.type
_entity_poly.pdbx_seq_one_letter_code
_entity_poly.pdbx_strand_id
1 'polypeptide(L)' 'MVKLDAITAGEVEKIYVREGQEVKAGQPILTLDSLLIGKEIQQIEEKIEGQKSRLSQQKLVKSQLEISVMI' A
#
# COMPACT_ATOMS: atom_id res chain seq x y z
N MET A 1 1.60 26.72 21.08
CA MET A 1 0.46 25.82 20.80
C MET A 1 0.39 25.64 19.29
N VAL A 2 0.60 24.43 18.79
CA VAL A 2 0.48 24.10 17.36
C VAL A 2 -0.94 23.59 17.14
N LYS A 3 -1.64 24.09 16.13
CA LYS A 3 -2.96 23.61 15.76
C LYS A 3 -2.81 22.32 14.95
N LEU A 4 -3.52 21.28 15.35
CA LEU A 4 -3.58 20.02 14.61
C LEU A 4 -4.78 20.10 13.66
N ASP A 5 -4.52 19.98 12.35
CA ASP A 5 -5.56 19.83 11.32
C ASP A 5 -5.32 18.51 10.57
N ALA A 6 -6.40 17.88 10.09
CA ALA A 6 -6.29 16.68 9.27
C ALA A 6 -5.98 17.06 7.81
N ILE A 7 -5.06 16.33 7.18
CA ILE A 7 -4.68 16.55 5.77
C ILE A 7 -5.82 16.13 4.82
N THR A 8 -6.67 15.20 5.25
CA THR A 8 -7.85 14.73 4.52
C THR A 8 -9.05 14.58 5.46
N ALA A 9 -10.26 14.66 4.90
CA ALA A 9 -11.46 14.23 5.59
C ALA A 9 -11.46 12.70 5.73
N GLY A 10 -12.02 12.20 6.82
CA GLY A 10 -12.12 10.77 7.13
C GLY A 10 -12.77 10.51 8.48
N GLU A 11 -13.08 9.25 8.75
CA GLU A 11 -13.58 8.81 10.06
C GLU A 11 -12.40 8.56 11.01
N VAL A 12 -12.54 8.94 12.28
CA VAL A 12 -11.50 8.69 13.29
C VAL A 12 -11.63 7.24 13.77
N GLU A 13 -10.60 6.43 13.54
CA GLU A 13 -10.54 5.06 14.06
C GLU A 13 -10.11 5.05 15.54
N LYS A 14 -9.07 5.84 15.87
CA LYS A 14 -8.48 5.82 17.21
C LYS A 14 -7.77 7.13 17.55
N ILE A 15 -7.85 7.52 18.83
CA ILE A 15 -7.09 8.62 19.43
C ILE A 15 -6.11 8.03 20.46
N TYR A 16 -4.86 8.46 20.43
CA TYR A 16 -3.77 7.92 21.26
C TYR A 16 -3.32 8.84 22.39
N VAL A 17 -3.89 10.04 22.49
CA VAL A 17 -3.49 11.06 23.47
C VAL A 17 -4.67 11.52 24.31
N ARG A 18 -4.38 12.14 25.45
CA ARG A 18 -5.35 12.82 26.31
C ARG A 18 -5.07 14.32 26.36
N GLU A 19 -6.07 15.09 26.76
CA GLU A 19 -5.91 16.52 26.98
C GLU A 19 -4.84 16.81 28.03
N GLY A 20 -4.03 17.85 27.79
CA GLY A 20 -2.91 18.23 28.66
C GLY A 20 -1.68 17.31 28.58
N GLN A 21 -1.71 16.25 27.78
CA GLN A 21 -0.56 15.36 27.59
C GLN A 21 0.53 16.01 26.74
N GLU A 22 1.78 15.97 27.20
CA GLU A 22 2.94 16.34 26.39
C GLU A 22 3.20 15.29 25.31
N VAL A 23 3.49 15.75 24.09
CA VAL A 23 3.73 14.91 22.92
C VAL A 23 5.02 15.31 22.22
N LYS A 24 5.69 14.34 21.59
CA LYS A 24 6.94 14.56 20.84
C LYS A 24 6.67 14.71 19.34
N ALA A 25 7.58 15.35 18.63
CA ALA A 25 7.52 15.42 17.16
C ALA A 25 7.51 14.00 16.56
N GLY A 26 6.61 13.77 15.59
CA GLY A 26 6.41 12.47 14.97
C GLY A 26 5.58 11.47 15.79
N GLN A 27 5.16 11.81 17.01
CA GLN A 27 4.28 10.96 17.78
C GLN A 27 2.88 10.89 17.14
N PRO A 28 2.35 9.68 16.88
CA PRO A 28 0.97 9.52 16.41
C PRO A 28 -0.02 10.07 17.44
N ILE A 29 -0.95 10.91 16.97
CA ILE A 29 -1.99 11.52 17.80
C ILE A 29 -3.33 10.81 17.61
N LEU A 30 -3.67 10.50 16.36
CA LEU A 30 -4.85 9.76 15.94
C LEU A 30 -4.55 8.95 14.68
N THR A 31 -5.43 7.99 14.39
CA THR A 31 -5.49 7.28 13.12
C THR A 31 -6.88 7.46 12.53
N LEU A 32 -6.94 7.66 11.22
CA LEU A 32 -8.19 7.66 10.46
C LEU A 32 -8.47 6.24 9.95
N ASP A 33 -9.74 5.86 9.88
CA ASP A 33 -10.14 4.60 9.25
C ASP A 33 -9.67 4.61 7.79
N SER A 34 -8.99 3.53 7.43
CA SER A 34 -8.37 3.32 6.14
C SER A 34 -8.77 1.99 5.51
N LEU A 35 -9.84 1.33 5.99
CA LEU A 35 -10.26 0.01 5.51
C LEU A 35 -10.43 -0.04 3.98
N LEU A 36 -11.06 0.98 3.39
CA LEU A 36 -11.25 1.03 1.93
C LEU A 36 -9.93 1.20 1.19
N ILE A 37 -9.06 2.08 1.68
CA ILE A 37 -7.72 2.31 1.11
C ILE A 37 -6.88 1.03 1.20
N GLY A 38 -6.92 0.33 2.33
CA GLY A 38 -6.23 -0.95 2.52
C GLY A 38 -6.71 -2.02 1.54
N LYS A 39 -8.02 -2.11 1.29
CA LYS A 39 -8.58 -3.02 0.28
C LYS A 39 -8.14 -2.67 -1.14
N GLU A 40 -8.10 -1.39 -1.49
CA GLU A 40 -7.62 -0.95 -2.81
C GLU A 40 -6.14 -1.30 -3.01
N ILE A 41 -5.30 -1.07 -1.99
CA ILE A 41 -3.88 -1.44 -2.03
C ILE A 41 -3.74 -2.95 -2.26
N GLN A 42 -4.47 -3.78 -1.50
CA GLN A 42 -4.44 -5.23 -1.66
C GLN A 42 -4.83 -5.67 -3.09
N GLN A 43 -5.89 -5.10 -3.64
CA GLN A 43 -6.33 -5.41 -5.01
C GLN A 43 -5.28 -5.03 -6.07
N ILE A 44 -4.58 -3.91 -5.86
CA ILE A 44 -3.50 -3.47 -6.75
C ILE A 44 -2.31 -4.42 -6.66
N GLU A 45 -1.93 -4.84 -5.45
CA GLU A 45 -0.83 -5.79 -5.23
C GLU A 45 -1.11 -7.14 -5.89
N GLU A 46 -2.31 -7.69 -5.73
CA GLU A 46 -2.76 -8.93 -6.39
C GLU A 46 -2.67 -8.82 -7.92
N LYS A 47 -3.05 -7.66 -8.47
CA LYS A 47 -2.96 -7.39 -9.91
C LYS A 47 -1.50 -7.33 -10.38
N ILE A 48 -0.61 -6.70 -9.62
CA ILE A 48 0.83 -6.63 -9.92
C ILE A 48 1.44 -8.04 -9.91
N GLU A 49 1.10 -8.86 -8.92
CA GLU A 49 1.59 -10.22 -8.83
C GLU A 49 1.11 -11.08 -10.00
N GLY A 50 -0.17 -10.97 -10.37
CA GLY A 50 -0.72 -11.62 -11.56
C GLY A 50 0.00 -11.22 -12.85
N GLN A 51 0.32 -9.94 -13.02
CA GLN A 51 1.08 -9.44 -14.17
C GLN A 51 2.52 -9.97 -14.19
N LYS A 52 3.19 -10.01 -13.04
CA LYS A 52 4.56 -10.54 -12.91
C LYS A 52 4.63 -12.02 -13.26
N SER A 53 3.64 -12.81 -12.83
CA SER A 53 3.54 -14.23 -13.18
C SER A 53 3.39 -14.43 -14.69
N ARG A 54 2.48 -13.68 -15.34
CA ARG A 54 2.30 -13.71 -16.80
C ARG A 54 3.57 -13.33 -17.55
N LEU A 55 4.26 -12.28 -17.11
CA LEU A 55 5.54 -11.86 -17.71
C LEU A 55 6.59 -12.96 -17.62
N SER A 56 6.64 -13.67 -16.49
CA SER A 56 7.59 -14.76 -16.27
C SER A 56 7.31 -15.94 -17.21
N GLN A 57 6.04 -16.30 -17.39
CA GLN A 57 5.62 -17.32 -18.35
C GLN A 57 5.95 -16.92 -19.80
N GLN A 58 5.70 -15.67 -20.19
CA GLN A 58 6.05 -15.16 -21.52
C GLN A 58 7.56 -15.22 -21.79
N LYS A 59 8.39 -14.87 -20.80
CA LYS A 59 9.84 -14.98 -20.91
C LYS A 59 10.29 -16.43 -21.12
N LEU A 60 9.71 -17.37 -20.37
CA LEU A 60 9.99 -18.79 -20.53
C LEU A 60 9.64 -19.30 -21.94
N VAL A 61 8.43 -18.99 -22.42
CA VAL A 61 8.00 -19.38 -23.77
C VAL A 61 8.90 -18.78 -24.83
N LYS A 62 9.26 -17.50 -24.70
CA LYS A 62 10.20 -16.84 -25.63
C LYS A 62 11.54 -17.57 -25.68
N SER A 63 12.14 -17.87 -24.54
CA SER A 63 13.41 -18.60 -24.49
C SER A 63 13.33 -19.99 -25.11
N GLN A 64 12.21 -20.71 -24.93
CA GLN A 64 12.00 -22.01 -25.58
C GLN A 64 11.94 -21.88 -27.11
N LEU A 65 11.23 -20.88 -27.62
CA LEU A 65 11.14 -20.63 -29.06
C LEU A 65 12.51 -20.28 -29.67
N GLU A 66 13.31 -19.45 -28.99
CA GLU A 66 14.66 -19.09 -29.42
C GLU A 66 15.56 -20.34 -29.53
N ILE A 67 15.44 -21.28 -28.59
CA ILE A 67 16.17 -22.55 -28.64
C ILE A 67 15.69 -23.40 -29.82
N SER A 68 14.38 -23.54 -30.04
CA SER A 68 13.83 -24.34 -31.14
C SER A 68 14.22 -23.86 -32.54
N VAL A 69 14.58 -22.59 -32.71
CA VAL A 69 15.05 -22.04 -34.00
C VAL A 69 16.55 -22.27 -34.21
N MET A 70 17.30 -22.61 -33.15
CA MET A 70 18.74 -22.87 -33.20
C MET A 70 19.12 -24.35 -33.40
N ILE A 71 18.16 -25.27 -33.35
CA ILE A 71 18.33 -26.72 -33.57
C ILE A 71 17.77 -27.10 -34.93
#